data_AF-A0A395T983-F1
#
_entry.id   AF-A0A395T983-F1
#
_cell.length_a   1.000
_cell.length_b   1.000
_cell.length_c   1.000
_cell.angle_alpha   90.00
_cell.angle_beta   90.00
_cell.angle_gamma   90.00
#
_symmetry.space_group_name_H-M   'P 1'
#
loop_
_entity.id
_entity.type
_entity.pdbx_description
1 polymer ?
#
loop_
_entity_poly.entity_id
_entity_poly.type
_entity_poly.pdbx_seq_one_letter_code
_entity_poly.pdbx_strand_id
1 'polypeptide(L)'
;MSVQPAWNLDTTSTSTLQVAKGLLHAATTDDVQPLCIMACEQFGNTLAISPQTLRKIEHSVLPTPQPAVISFIKSTIGYSKNDCVSYLGKSQAGVQFLALASAFATWRNKFDAAQCLHSMLISTASDKALMPTVRQVKNLLISTEPRCHRSGFTDDVIGWHLLLKRHPALSNCHVMDEPYIPDGEAMANMVDALRQLNRIGAADITRVIIRTGVNASWIIAFVNWSLGCPPAIIAGTTGTSVLESPESRVTVQFSDAEDEKVSIVTYSSIRGPSELVASEGEMAAIGMISLESYGQLLLDVWDIDSDMKNKAFQEAIPYALCKIIDLICRKPIPDLSHTTLLEKHSQWKEDLRGGQESGKRMLFNFEPGQMVSPFRGLGAIRTIYRLLFKGELCLDSINVETDIFSLPSVALAVGNCHCRNCDRIKANDHCFKPRLEVGS
;
A
#
# COMPACT_ATOMS: atom_id res chain seq x y z
N MET A 1 -39.22 -3.56 -12.67
CA MET A 1 -38.93 -3.39 -11.24
C MET A 1 -37.80 -4.35 -10.91
N SER A 2 -36.57 -3.85 -10.89
CA SER A 2 -35.40 -4.66 -10.56
C SER A 2 -35.43 -4.93 -9.05
N VAL A 3 -35.44 -6.21 -8.67
CA VAL A 3 -35.39 -6.60 -7.25
C VAL A 3 -33.94 -6.43 -6.80
N GLN A 4 -33.58 -5.35 -6.09
CA GLN A 4 -32.24 -5.22 -5.51
C GLN A 4 -32.02 -6.31 -4.44
N PRO A 5 -30.84 -6.95 -4.38
CA PRO A 5 -30.53 -7.92 -3.34
C PRO A 5 -30.52 -7.22 -1.98
N ALA A 6 -31.53 -7.51 -1.16
CA ALA A 6 -31.71 -6.96 0.17
C ALA A 6 -31.32 -7.98 1.25
N TRP A 7 -30.87 -7.50 2.41
CA TRP A 7 -30.50 -8.33 3.56
C TRP A 7 -31.27 -7.90 4.81
N ASN A 8 -31.48 -8.85 5.74
CA ASN A 8 -32.17 -8.63 7.01
C ASN A 8 -31.43 -9.36 8.16
N LEU A 9 -31.44 -8.77 9.35
CA LEU A 9 -30.91 -9.36 10.59
C LEU A 9 -31.85 -10.41 11.21
N ASP A 10 -33.12 -10.48 10.81
CA ASP A 10 -34.11 -11.40 11.41
C ASP A 10 -33.87 -12.90 11.15
N THR A 11 -32.92 -13.27 10.27
CA THR A 11 -32.78 -14.65 9.75
C THR A 11 -31.67 -15.51 10.40
N THR A 12 -31.01 -15.08 11.46
CA THR A 12 -30.02 -15.92 12.17
C THR A 12 -30.68 -16.96 13.10
N SER A 13 -31.20 -18.06 12.55
CA SER A 13 -32.04 -19.02 13.29
C SER A 13 -31.41 -20.39 13.65
N THR A 14 -30.11 -20.66 13.46
CA THR A 14 -29.61 -22.04 13.64
C THR A 14 -28.42 -22.31 14.57
N SER A 15 -27.86 -21.34 15.32
CA SER A 15 -26.90 -21.66 16.40
C SER A 15 -26.68 -20.53 17.43
N THR A 16 -27.74 -20.14 18.13
CA THR A 16 -27.83 -18.86 18.86
C THR A 16 -26.84 -18.69 20.03
N LEU A 17 -26.50 -19.74 20.78
CA LEU A 17 -25.70 -19.59 22.01
C LEU A 17 -24.18 -19.46 21.76
N GLN A 18 -23.60 -20.27 20.87
CA GLN A 18 -22.17 -20.20 20.56
C GLN A 18 -21.84 -18.99 19.67
N VAL A 19 -22.73 -18.64 18.74
CA VAL A 19 -22.60 -17.45 17.89
C VAL A 19 -22.69 -16.19 18.74
N ALA A 20 -23.66 -16.10 19.67
CA ALA A 20 -23.77 -14.96 20.59
C ALA A 20 -22.53 -14.83 21.49
N LYS A 21 -21.99 -15.93 22.03
CA LYS A 21 -20.78 -15.89 22.86
C LYS A 21 -19.54 -15.44 22.07
N GLY A 22 -19.38 -15.93 20.83
CA GLY A 22 -18.27 -15.53 19.96
C GLY A 22 -18.36 -14.07 19.53
N LEU A 23 -19.55 -13.62 19.17
CA LEU A 23 -19.84 -12.24 18.76
C LEU A 23 -19.63 -11.25 19.90
N LEU A 24 -20.18 -11.55 21.10
CA LEU A 24 -20.01 -10.70 22.28
C LEU A 24 -18.54 -10.61 22.68
N HIS A 25 -17.80 -11.71 22.60
CA HIS A 25 -16.38 -11.70 22.91
C HIS A 25 -15.59 -10.82 21.92
N ALA A 26 -15.81 -10.98 20.61
CA ALA A 26 -15.18 -10.15 19.59
C ALA A 26 -15.53 -8.66 19.72
N ALA A 27 -16.80 -8.36 20.04
CA ALA A 27 -17.25 -7.00 20.31
C ALA A 27 -16.54 -6.38 21.52
N THR A 28 -16.36 -7.15 22.61
CA THR A 28 -15.70 -6.66 23.83
C THR A 28 -14.18 -6.50 23.68
N THR A 29 -13.51 -7.35 22.89
CA THR A 29 -12.06 -7.26 22.74
C THR A 29 -11.64 -6.05 21.92
N ASP A 30 -12.47 -5.68 20.94
CA ASP A 30 -12.13 -4.71 19.91
C ASP A 30 -12.86 -3.37 20.10
N ASP A 31 -13.67 -3.23 21.16
CA ASP A 31 -14.56 -2.09 21.42
C ASP A 31 -15.46 -1.77 20.22
N VAL A 32 -16.00 -2.82 19.60
CA VAL A 32 -16.91 -2.75 18.45
C VAL A 32 -18.28 -3.22 18.87
N GLN A 33 -19.34 -2.56 18.39
CA GLN A 33 -20.69 -3.01 18.70
C GLN A 33 -21.07 -4.31 17.97
N PRO A 34 -21.70 -5.29 18.65
CA PRO A 34 -22.17 -6.54 18.04
C PRO A 34 -23.05 -6.32 16.81
N LEU A 35 -23.96 -5.34 16.87
CA LEU A 35 -24.87 -4.99 15.78
C LEU A 35 -24.10 -4.60 14.50
N CYS A 36 -22.98 -3.90 14.65
CA CYS A 36 -22.15 -3.48 13.52
C CYS A 36 -21.50 -4.68 12.84
N ILE A 37 -20.98 -5.63 13.62
CA ILE A 37 -20.38 -6.87 13.09
C ILE A 37 -21.43 -7.68 12.33
N MET A 38 -22.62 -7.86 12.90
CA MET A 38 -23.70 -8.61 12.23
C MET A 38 -24.19 -7.93 10.96
N ALA A 39 -24.41 -6.61 10.98
CA ALA A 39 -24.85 -5.87 9.80
C ALA A 39 -23.83 -5.94 8.66
N CYS A 40 -22.54 -5.79 8.99
CA CYS A 40 -21.46 -5.88 8.00
C CYS A 40 -21.28 -7.30 7.46
N GLU A 41 -21.41 -8.33 8.29
CA GLU A 41 -21.43 -9.72 7.87
C GLU A 41 -22.57 -9.98 6.87
N GLN A 42 -23.79 -9.56 7.19
CA GLN A 42 -24.95 -9.75 6.32
C GLN A 42 -24.85 -8.96 5.02
N PHE A 43 -24.34 -7.73 5.07
CA PHE A 43 -24.05 -6.95 3.88
C PHE A 43 -23.04 -7.64 2.96
N GLY A 44 -22.08 -8.35 3.53
CA GLY A 44 -21.10 -9.17 2.80
C GLY A 44 -21.72 -10.15 1.81
N ASN A 45 -22.87 -10.77 2.14
CA ASN A 45 -23.59 -11.67 1.24
C ASN A 45 -24.00 -11.02 -0.08
N THR A 46 -24.11 -9.70 -0.08
CA THR A 46 -24.56 -8.97 -1.24
C THR A 46 -23.43 -8.57 -2.17
N LEU A 47 -22.17 -8.64 -1.73
CA LEU A 47 -21.00 -8.15 -2.44
C LEU A 47 -20.55 -9.11 -3.54
N ALA A 48 -20.17 -8.55 -4.68
CA ALA A 48 -19.50 -9.27 -5.74
C ALA A 48 -17.99 -9.28 -5.48
N ILE A 49 -17.47 -10.38 -4.94
CA ILE A 49 -16.05 -10.61 -4.69
C ILE A 49 -15.61 -11.93 -5.30
N SER A 50 -14.47 -11.93 -5.98
CA SER A 50 -13.99 -13.09 -6.71
C SER A 50 -13.47 -14.19 -5.76
N PRO A 51 -13.57 -15.49 -6.14
CA PRO A 51 -13.01 -16.57 -5.33
C PRO A 51 -11.50 -16.45 -5.08
N GLN A 52 -10.76 -15.84 -6.02
CA GLN A 52 -9.33 -15.62 -5.87
C GLN A 52 -9.04 -14.60 -4.76
N THR A 53 -9.79 -13.50 -4.74
CA THR A 53 -9.68 -12.49 -3.67
C THR A 53 -10.08 -13.06 -2.32
N LEU A 54 -11.13 -13.88 -2.24
CA LEU A 54 -11.52 -14.53 -0.98
C LEU A 54 -10.41 -15.41 -0.43
N ARG A 55 -9.77 -16.24 -1.28
CA ARG A 55 -8.59 -17.03 -0.88
C ARG A 55 -7.42 -16.14 -0.42
N LYS A 56 -7.20 -14.99 -1.09
CA LYS A 56 -6.19 -14.01 -0.69
C LYS A 56 -6.46 -13.53 0.74
N ILE A 57 -7.69 -13.10 1.04
CA ILE A 57 -8.12 -12.63 2.36
C ILE A 57 -8.00 -13.74 3.42
N GLU A 58 -8.43 -14.96 3.09
CA GLU A 58 -8.30 -16.12 3.97
C GLU A 58 -6.85 -16.42 4.35
N HIS A 59 -5.92 -16.21 3.43
CA HIS A 59 -4.51 -16.52 3.65
C HIS A 59 -3.71 -15.36 4.28
N SER A 60 -4.08 -14.11 4.02
CA SER A 60 -3.27 -12.95 4.45
C SER A 60 -3.89 -12.17 5.61
N VAL A 61 -5.22 -12.07 5.65
CA VAL A 61 -5.96 -11.28 6.63
C VAL A 61 -6.39 -12.14 7.81
N LEU A 62 -6.96 -13.34 7.59
CA LEU A 62 -7.52 -14.22 8.64
C LEU A 62 -6.52 -14.92 9.58
N PRO A 63 -5.25 -15.15 9.23
CA PRO A 63 -4.32 -15.72 10.19
C PRO A 63 -3.97 -14.72 11.28
N THR A 64 -4.26 -15.09 12.53
CA THR A 64 -3.89 -14.33 13.71
C THR A 64 -2.43 -14.65 14.07
N PRO A 65 -1.47 -13.72 13.86
CA PRO A 65 -0.08 -13.96 14.21
C PRO A 65 0.07 -14.16 15.72
N GLN A 66 1.06 -14.96 16.12
CA GLN A 66 1.32 -15.18 17.54
C GLN A 66 1.65 -13.85 18.22
N PRO A 67 0.98 -13.52 19.35
CA PRO A 67 1.27 -12.29 20.07
C PRO A 67 2.72 -12.25 20.55
N ALA A 68 3.38 -11.11 20.36
CA ALA A 68 4.74 -10.87 20.81
C ALA A 68 4.73 -10.49 22.30
N VAL A 69 5.41 -11.28 23.12
CA VAL A 69 5.57 -10.96 24.54
C VAL A 69 6.74 -9.98 24.70
N ILE A 70 6.43 -8.78 25.18
CA ILE A 70 7.42 -7.77 25.52
C ILE A 70 7.74 -7.91 27.01
N SER A 71 8.78 -8.69 27.29
CA SER A 71 9.19 -9.06 28.64
C SER A 71 9.48 -7.87 29.56
N PHE A 72 10.04 -6.78 29.04
CA PHE A 72 10.43 -5.62 29.85
C PHE A 72 9.25 -4.82 30.41
N ILE A 73 8.12 -4.76 29.69
CA ILE A 73 6.85 -4.14 30.17
C ILE A 73 5.85 -5.18 30.66
N LYS A 74 6.22 -6.47 30.68
CA LYS A 74 5.33 -7.60 30.99
C LYS A 74 4.00 -7.54 30.23
N SER A 75 4.06 -7.05 28.99
CA SER A 75 2.88 -6.85 28.15
C SER A 75 2.98 -7.73 26.92
N THR A 76 1.83 -8.03 26.31
CA THR A 76 1.74 -8.82 25.09
C THR A 76 1.16 -7.93 24.00
N ILE A 77 1.86 -7.81 22.87
CA ILE A 77 1.40 -7.06 21.70
C ILE A 77 0.97 -8.06 20.64
N GLY A 78 -0.28 -7.97 20.20
CA GLY A 78 -0.82 -8.82 19.14
C GLY A 78 -2.34 -8.76 19.10
N TYR A 79 -2.91 -9.57 18.21
CA TYR A 79 -4.36 -9.66 18.08
C TYR A 79 -4.93 -10.66 19.07
N SER A 80 -6.16 -10.41 19.53
CA SER A 80 -6.90 -11.38 20.30
C SER A 80 -7.23 -12.61 19.44
N LYS A 81 -7.24 -13.79 20.06
CA LYS A 81 -7.56 -15.06 19.37
C LYS A 81 -8.98 -15.08 18.77
N ASN A 82 -9.88 -14.25 19.27
CA ASN A 82 -11.29 -14.18 18.90
C ASN A 82 -11.70 -12.71 18.64
N ASP A 83 -10.86 -11.95 17.97
CA ASP A 83 -11.16 -10.58 17.53
C ASP A 83 -12.28 -10.54 16.46
N CYS A 84 -12.73 -9.34 16.09
CA CYS A 84 -13.81 -9.16 15.10
C CYS A 84 -13.46 -9.74 13.72
N VAL A 85 -12.19 -9.67 13.31
CA VAL A 85 -11.73 -10.26 12.04
C VAL A 85 -11.79 -11.79 12.10
N SER A 86 -11.39 -12.41 13.21
CA SER A 86 -11.49 -13.87 13.40
C SER A 86 -12.94 -14.34 13.48
N TYR A 87 -13.86 -13.49 13.97
CA TYR A 87 -15.30 -13.78 13.92
C TYR A 87 -15.84 -13.71 12.49
N LEU A 88 -15.59 -12.61 11.77
CA LEU A 88 -16.02 -12.42 10.38
C LEU A 88 -15.44 -13.49 9.44
N GLY A 89 -14.23 -13.99 9.72
CA GLY A 89 -13.62 -15.06 8.96
C GLY A 89 -14.30 -16.44 9.06
N LYS A 90 -15.31 -16.60 9.92
CA LYS A 90 -16.04 -17.88 10.08
C LYS A 90 -17.11 -18.11 9.02
N SER A 91 -17.52 -17.06 8.32
CA SER A 91 -18.56 -17.12 7.29
C SER A 91 -18.07 -16.54 5.98
N GLN A 92 -18.56 -17.07 4.87
CA GLN A 92 -18.24 -16.55 3.54
C GLN A 92 -18.60 -15.06 3.41
N ALA A 93 -19.74 -14.68 3.97
CA ALA A 93 -20.24 -13.31 3.99
C ALA A 93 -19.29 -12.36 4.71
N GLY A 94 -18.77 -12.78 5.88
CA GLY A 94 -17.79 -11.98 6.60
C GLY A 94 -16.45 -11.87 5.87
N VAL A 95 -15.99 -12.92 5.17
CA VAL A 95 -14.79 -12.84 4.30
C VAL A 95 -15.00 -11.90 3.12
N GLN A 96 -16.18 -11.93 2.48
CA GLN A 96 -16.55 -10.97 1.42
C GLN A 96 -16.54 -9.53 1.95
N PHE A 97 -17.08 -9.30 3.15
CA PHE A 97 -17.01 -8.00 3.80
C PHE A 97 -15.56 -7.58 4.10
N LEU A 98 -14.71 -8.49 4.59
CA LEU A 98 -13.30 -8.19 4.86
C LEU A 98 -12.52 -7.82 3.60
N ALA A 99 -12.90 -8.35 2.42
CA ALA A 99 -12.34 -7.92 1.15
C ALA A 99 -12.69 -6.45 0.84
N LEU A 100 -13.94 -6.04 1.07
CA LEU A 100 -14.35 -4.63 0.93
C LEU A 100 -13.70 -3.74 2.01
N ALA A 101 -13.62 -4.21 3.26
CA ALA A 101 -12.93 -3.51 4.34
C ALA A 101 -11.45 -3.29 4.02
N SER A 102 -10.82 -4.20 3.27
CA SER A 102 -9.46 -4.04 2.75
C SER A 102 -9.33 -2.92 1.72
N ALA A 103 -10.36 -2.69 0.91
CA ALA A 103 -10.41 -1.50 0.05
C ALA A 103 -10.61 -0.22 0.88
N PHE A 104 -11.46 -0.23 1.90
CA PHE A 104 -11.61 0.91 2.82
C PHE A 104 -10.38 1.16 3.71
N ALA A 105 -9.52 0.15 3.90
CA ALA A 105 -8.25 0.34 4.60
C ALA A 105 -7.37 1.36 3.88
N THR A 106 -7.54 1.58 2.57
CA THR A 106 -6.75 2.58 1.84
C THR A 106 -7.22 4.03 2.06
N TRP A 107 -8.40 4.23 2.65
CA TRP A 107 -8.97 5.56 2.85
C TRP A 107 -8.23 6.28 3.98
N ARG A 108 -7.77 7.51 3.70
CA ARG A 108 -7.12 8.38 4.71
C ARG A 108 -8.05 8.71 5.86
N ASN A 109 -9.27 9.14 5.55
CA ASN A 109 -10.26 9.49 6.56
C ASN A 109 -11.23 8.32 6.81
N LYS A 110 -11.07 7.66 7.96
CA LYS A 110 -11.96 6.55 8.36
C LYS A 110 -13.39 6.98 8.64
N PHE A 111 -13.63 8.26 8.90
CA PHE A 111 -14.99 8.75 9.05
C PHE A 111 -15.71 8.78 7.71
N ASP A 112 -15.05 9.25 6.64
CA ASP A 112 -15.63 9.29 5.29
C ASP A 112 -15.85 7.86 4.76
N ALA A 113 -14.89 6.96 5.01
CA ALA A 113 -15.05 5.54 4.71
C ALA A 113 -16.25 4.93 5.46
N ALA A 114 -16.42 5.26 6.73
CA ALA A 114 -17.55 4.79 7.53
C ALA A 114 -18.89 5.39 7.07
N GLN A 115 -18.93 6.65 6.65
CA GLN A 115 -20.12 7.28 6.07
C GLN A 115 -20.52 6.60 4.77
N CYS A 116 -19.55 6.34 3.89
CA CYS A 116 -19.73 5.61 2.63
C CYS A 116 -20.27 4.19 2.87
N LEU A 117 -19.65 3.42 3.78
CA LEU A 117 -20.14 2.09 4.11
C LEU A 117 -21.53 2.15 4.76
N HIS A 118 -21.78 3.10 5.66
CA HIS A 118 -23.07 3.26 6.31
C HIS A 118 -24.19 3.63 5.32
N SER A 119 -23.92 4.49 4.33
CA SER A 119 -24.89 4.82 3.28
C SER A 119 -25.24 3.59 2.44
N MET A 120 -24.26 2.75 2.11
CA MET A 120 -24.48 1.46 1.44
C MET A 120 -25.30 0.49 2.29
N LEU A 121 -25.04 0.41 3.60
CA LEU A 121 -25.81 -0.44 4.50
C LEU A 121 -27.28 -0.01 4.52
N ILE A 122 -27.56 1.30 4.68
CA ILE A 122 -28.92 1.84 4.73
C ILE A 122 -29.66 1.69 3.40
N SER A 123 -28.99 1.86 2.26
CA SER A 123 -29.62 1.76 0.95
C SER A 123 -29.99 0.32 0.58
N THR A 124 -29.36 -0.68 1.21
CA THR A 124 -29.49 -2.09 0.83
C THR A 124 -30.19 -2.96 1.87
N ALA A 125 -30.37 -2.47 3.10
CA ALA A 125 -31.12 -3.17 4.13
C ALA A 125 -32.61 -3.21 3.80
N SER A 126 -33.25 -4.38 3.94
CA SER A 126 -34.71 -4.49 3.82
C SER A 126 -35.42 -3.91 5.04
N ASP A 127 -34.79 -4.00 6.21
CA ASP A 127 -35.27 -3.41 7.46
C ASP A 127 -34.27 -2.36 7.97
N LYS A 128 -34.74 -1.14 8.17
CA LYS A 128 -33.95 0.00 8.65
C LYS A 128 -34.07 0.20 10.17
N ALA A 129 -34.87 -0.61 10.86
CA ALA A 129 -35.10 -0.47 12.30
C ALA A 129 -33.85 -0.75 13.14
N LEU A 130 -32.98 -1.66 12.67
CA LEU A 130 -31.77 -2.10 13.39
C LEU A 130 -30.50 -1.83 12.58
N MET A 131 -30.14 -0.56 12.42
CA MET A 131 -28.92 -0.14 11.72
C MET A 131 -27.83 0.34 12.69
N PRO A 132 -26.55 -0.03 12.46
CA PRO A 132 -25.45 0.52 13.23
C PRO A 132 -25.27 2.00 12.90
N THR A 133 -24.79 2.79 13.86
CA THR A 133 -24.45 4.20 13.62
C THR A 133 -23.12 4.33 12.87
N VAL A 134 -22.92 5.44 12.16
CA VAL A 134 -21.63 5.76 11.48
C VAL A 134 -20.43 5.62 12.43
N ARG A 135 -20.59 6.01 13.71
CA ARG A 135 -19.52 5.87 14.72
C ARG A 135 -19.16 4.42 14.99
N GLN A 136 -20.15 3.52 15.03
CA GLN A 136 -19.93 2.09 15.24
C GLN A 136 -19.28 1.45 14.02
N VAL A 137 -19.66 1.88 12.82
CA VAL A 137 -19.02 1.45 11.56
C VAL A 137 -17.57 1.91 11.52
N LYS A 138 -17.29 3.16 11.91
CA LYS A 138 -15.92 3.68 12.04
C LYS A 138 -15.07 2.85 13.00
N ASN A 139 -15.59 2.52 14.18
CA ASN A 139 -14.86 1.70 15.16
C ASN A 139 -14.52 0.31 14.57
N LEU A 140 -15.45 -0.31 13.85
CA LEU A 140 -15.19 -1.58 13.15
C LEU A 140 -14.09 -1.43 12.09
N LEU A 141 -14.15 -0.38 11.26
CA LEU A 141 -13.13 -0.15 10.23
C LEU A 141 -11.73 0.08 10.84
N ILE A 142 -11.64 0.83 11.95
CA ILE A 142 -10.38 1.06 12.66
C ILE A 142 -9.83 -0.25 13.25
N SER A 143 -10.69 -1.09 13.83
CA SER A 143 -10.27 -2.37 14.41
C SER A 143 -9.78 -3.37 13.35
N THR A 144 -10.45 -3.42 12.19
CA THR A 144 -10.13 -4.36 11.11
C THR A 144 -8.96 -3.89 10.24
N GLU A 145 -8.69 -2.59 10.20
CA GLU A 145 -7.68 -1.96 9.32
C GLU A 145 -6.28 -2.61 9.38
N PRO A 146 -5.64 -2.81 10.55
CA PRO A 146 -4.28 -3.33 10.62
C PRO A 146 -4.11 -4.69 9.94
N ARG A 147 -5.13 -5.56 10.03
CA ARG A 147 -5.14 -6.87 9.37
C ARG A 147 -5.47 -6.74 7.90
N CYS A 148 -6.40 -5.85 7.56
CA CYS A 148 -6.80 -5.58 6.18
C CYS A 148 -5.66 -5.01 5.32
N HIS A 149 -4.70 -4.28 5.90
CA HIS A 149 -3.49 -3.85 5.18
C HIS A 149 -2.64 -5.03 4.67
N ARG A 150 -2.71 -6.21 5.31
CA ARG A 150 -1.98 -7.41 4.87
C ARG A 150 -2.57 -8.06 3.61
N SER A 151 -3.74 -7.60 3.19
CA SER A 151 -4.43 -8.11 2.00
C SER A 151 -3.69 -7.84 0.70
N GLY A 152 -2.75 -6.88 0.68
CA GLY A 152 -2.01 -6.46 -0.50
C GLY A 152 -2.88 -5.70 -1.51
N PHE A 153 -4.01 -5.13 -1.10
CA PHE A 153 -4.84 -4.29 -1.98
C PHE A 153 -4.07 -3.06 -2.46
N THR A 154 -3.37 -2.38 -1.54
CA THR A 154 -2.57 -1.20 -1.87
C THR A 154 -1.46 -1.54 -2.88
N ASP A 155 -0.83 -2.71 -2.75
CA ASP A 155 0.15 -3.18 -3.73
C ASP A 155 -0.46 -3.36 -5.12
N ASP A 156 -1.66 -3.92 -5.21
CA ASP A 156 -2.36 -4.08 -6.49
C ASP A 156 -2.69 -2.69 -7.10
N VAL A 157 -3.13 -1.72 -6.29
CA VAL A 157 -3.37 -0.33 -6.73
C VAL A 157 -2.09 0.31 -7.29
N ILE A 158 -0.96 0.16 -6.60
CA ILE A 158 0.34 0.69 -7.05
C ILE A 158 0.81 -0.02 -8.33
N GLY A 159 0.65 -1.34 -8.42
CA GLY A 159 0.99 -2.10 -9.62
C GLY A 159 0.23 -1.59 -10.85
N TRP A 160 -1.08 -1.35 -10.71
CA TRP A 160 -1.88 -0.72 -11.77
C TRP A 160 -1.44 0.71 -12.07
N HIS A 161 -1.16 1.50 -11.04
CA HIS A 161 -0.69 2.87 -11.21
C HIS A 161 0.60 2.94 -12.04
N LEU A 162 1.60 2.12 -11.71
CA LEU A 162 2.86 2.03 -12.46
C LEU A 162 2.63 1.56 -13.90
N LEU A 163 1.76 0.56 -14.12
CA LEU A 163 1.42 0.08 -15.45
C LEU A 163 0.80 1.18 -16.32
N LEU A 164 -0.17 1.93 -15.76
CA LEU A 164 -0.86 3.00 -16.48
C LEU A 164 0.08 4.16 -16.81
N LYS A 165 0.91 4.59 -15.85
CA LYS A 165 1.86 5.69 -16.01
C LYS A 165 2.88 5.44 -17.12
N ARG A 166 3.27 4.16 -17.31
CA ARG A 166 4.24 3.74 -18.33
C ARG A 166 3.63 3.53 -19.71
N HIS A 167 2.30 3.49 -19.82
CA HIS A 167 1.65 3.11 -21.06
C HIS A 167 1.64 4.29 -22.06
N PRO A 168 2.18 4.12 -23.29
CA PRO A 168 2.35 5.23 -24.24
C PRO A 168 1.02 5.85 -24.69
N ALA A 169 -0.06 5.05 -24.74
CA ALA A 169 -1.39 5.56 -25.10
C ALA A 169 -2.02 6.46 -24.00
N LEU A 170 -1.47 6.46 -22.79
CA LEU A 170 -1.94 7.25 -21.65
C LEU A 170 -0.99 8.40 -21.29
N SER A 171 0.06 8.63 -22.08
CA SER A 171 1.05 9.70 -21.81
C SER A 171 0.46 11.11 -21.83
N ASN A 172 -0.72 11.30 -22.44
CA ASN A 172 -1.46 12.56 -22.46
C ASN A 172 -2.62 12.58 -21.44
N CYS A 173 -2.94 11.45 -20.81
CA CYS A 173 -3.99 11.39 -19.79
C CYS A 173 -3.38 11.76 -18.44
N HIS A 174 -4.12 12.51 -17.62
CA HIS A 174 -3.69 12.93 -16.28
C HIS A 174 -3.67 11.75 -15.30
N VAL A 175 -2.68 10.86 -15.46
CA VAL A 175 -2.30 9.92 -14.41
C VAL A 175 -1.41 10.70 -13.45
N MET A 176 -1.99 11.17 -12.35
CA MET A 176 -1.26 11.90 -11.30
C MET A 176 -0.10 11.08 -10.75
N ASP A 177 0.86 11.71 -10.06
CA ASP A 177 2.00 11.03 -9.44
C ASP A 177 1.61 10.09 -8.27
N GLU A 178 0.40 10.26 -7.73
CA GLU A 178 -0.14 9.43 -6.65
C GLU A 178 -1.47 8.78 -7.06
N PRO A 179 -1.77 7.56 -6.58
CA PRO A 179 -3.08 6.95 -6.79
C PRO A 179 -4.15 7.64 -5.95
N TYR A 180 -5.30 7.94 -6.55
CA TYR A 180 -6.46 8.52 -5.86
C TYR A 180 -7.58 7.50 -5.65
N ILE A 181 -8.39 7.75 -4.62
CA ILE A 181 -9.55 6.95 -4.26
C ILE A 181 -10.80 7.65 -4.78
N PRO A 182 -11.77 6.90 -5.36
CA PRO A 182 -13.08 7.46 -5.65
C PRO A 182 -13.77 7.96 -4.38
N ASP A 183 -14.57 9.00 -4.52
CA ASP A 183 -15.40 9.48 -3.42
C ASP A 183 -16.44 8.43 -2.95
N GLY A 184 -17.19 8.78 -1.90
CA GLY A 184 -18.15 7.87 -1.28
C GLY A 184 -19.31 7.48 -2.20
N GLU A 185 -19.77 8.39 -3.05
CA GLU A 185 -20.90 8.15 -3.95
C GLU A 185 -20.48 7.29 -5.14
N ALA A 186 -19.37 7.62 -5.79
CA ALA A 186 -18.74 6.81 -6.83
C ALA A 186 -18.43 5.40 -6.33
N MET A 187 -17.91 5.26 -5.12
CA MET A 187 -17.64 3.97 -4.50
C MET A 187 -18.94 3.16 -4.28
N ALA A 188 -19.99 3.77 -3.73
CA ALA A 188 -21.28 3.11 -3.51
C ALA A 188 -21.92 2.66 -4.82
N ASN A 189 -21.92 3.52 -5.84
CA ASN A 189 -22.46 3.24 -7.17
C ASN A 189 -21.66 2.13 -7.87
N MET A 190 -20.34 2.11 -7.71
CA MET A 190 -19.50 1.05 -8.27
C MET A 190 -19.78 -0.30 -7.60
N VAL A 191 -19.88 -0.32 -6.27
CA VAL A 191 -20.25 -1.53 -5.54
C VAL A 191 -21.61 -2.02 -6.03
N ASP A 192 -22.61 -1.15 -6.13
CA ASP A 192 -23.95 -1.56 -6.59
C ASP A 192 -23.93 -2.07 -8.04
N ALA A 193 -23.25 -1.38 -8.96
CA ALA A 193 -23.12 -1.81 -10.35
C ALA A 193 -22.47 -3.21 -10.46
N LEU A 194 -21.41 -3.47 -9.69
CA LEU A 194 -20.73 -4.77 -9.67
C LEU A 194 -21.61 -5.86 -9.05
N ARG A 195 -22.38 -5.54 -8.01
CA ARG A 195 -23.36 -6.46 -7.40
C ARG A 195 -24.44 -6.86 -8.39
N GLN A 196 -24.99 -5.89 -9.11
CA GLN A 196 -26.01 -6.17 -10.13
C GLN A 196 -25.45 -6.96 -11.31
N LEU A 197 -24.20 -6.69 -11.72
CA LEU A 197 -23.50 -7.41 -12.79
C LEU A 197 -23.22 -8.89 -12.44
N ASN A 198 -22.91 -9.17 -11.17
CA ASN A 198 -22.57 -10.53 -10.69
C ASN A 198 -23.79 -11.36 -10.27
N ARG A 199 -25.01 -10.84 -10.45
CA ARG A 199 -26.22 -11.55 -10.05
C ARG A 199 -26.45 -12.79 -10.91
N ILE A 200 -26.65 -13.93 -10.25
CA ILE A 200 -27.08 -15.19 -10.88
C ILE A 200 -28.59 -15.11 -11.15
N GLY A 201 -29.00 -15.08 -12.42
CA GLY A 201 -30.39 -14.94 -12.87
C GLY A 201 -30.48 -14.19 -14.21
N ALA A 202 -31.68 -13.80 -14.65
CA ALA A 202 -31.83 -12.88 -15.79
C ALA A 202 -31.22 -11.52 -15.41
N ALA A 203 -29.91 -11.37 -15.63
CA ALA A 203 -29.20 -10.13 -15.36
C ALA A 203 -29.71 -9.09 -16.35
N ASP A 204 -30.41 -8.09 -15.84
CA ASP A 204 -30.81 -6.93 -16.65
C ASP A 204 -29.54 -6.29 -17.22
N ILE A 205 -28.44 -6.23 -16.45
CA ILE A 205 -27.17 -5.60 -16.83
C ILE A 205 -26.22 -6.57 -17.54
N THR A 206 -25.78 -6.18 -18.74
CA THR A 206 -24.84 -6.93 -19.58
C THR A 206 -23.42 -6.38 -19.54
N ARG A 207 -23.26 -5.06 -19.30
CA ARG A 207 -21.96 -4.38 -19.32
C ARG A 207 -21.95 -3.15 -18.42
N VAL A 208 -20.81 -2.86 -17.80
CA VAL A 208 -20.57 -1.63 -17.04
C VAL A 208 -19.41 -0.86 -17.69
N ILE A 209 -19.59 0.43 -17.90
CA ILE A 209 -18.53 1.34 -18.34
C ILE A 209 -18.27 2.35 -17.24
N ILE A 210 -17.03 2.42 -16.75
CA ILE A 210 -16.60 3.36 -15.74
C ILE A 210 -15.68 4.37 -16.42
N ARG A 211 -16.08 5.65 -16.46
CA ARG A 211 -15.21 6.73 -16.90
C ARG A 211 -14.54 7.36 -15.71
N THR A 212 -13.22 7.52 -15.79
CA THR A 212 -12.41 8.01 -14.69
C THR A 212 -11.07 8.54 -15.21
N GLY A 213 -10.47 9.49 -14.50
CA GLY A 213 -9.09 9.91 -14.69
C GLY A 213 -8.21 9.42 -13.53
N VAL A 214 -8.03 10.28 -12.53
CA VAL A 214 -7.07 10.10 -11.43
C VAL A 214 -7.32 8.87 -10.54
N ASN A 215 -8.56 8.39 -10.47
CA ASN A 215 -8.97 7.25 -9.64
C ASN A 215 -8.83 5.88 -10.34
N ALA A 216 -8.33 5.86 -11.58
CA ALA A 216 -8.35 4.67 -12.42
C ALA A 216 -7.61 3.47 -11.81
N SER A 217 -6.41 3.68 -11.26
CA SER A 217 -5.62 2.58 -10.68
C SER A 217 -6.35 1.88 -9.54
N TRP A 218 -7.02 2.67 -8.68
CA TRP A 218 -7.81 2.16 -7.57
C TRP A 218 -9.05 1.40 -8.05
N ILE A 219 -9.80 1.98 -9.00
CA ILE A 219 -10.99 1.37 -9.60
C ILE A 219 -10.63 0.05 -10.30
N ILE A 220 -9.55 0.03 -11.07
CA ILE A 220 -9.09 -1.19 -11.78
C ILE A 220 -8.73 -2.28 -10.78
N ALA A 221 -7.99 -1.96 -9.72
CA ALA A 221 -7.66 -2.91 -8.66
C ALA A 221 -8.92 -3.48 -8.00
N PHE A 222 -9.89 -2.62 -7.66
CA PHE A 222 -11.13 -3.01 -7.04
C PHE A 222 -12.00 -3.89 -7.95
N VAL A 223 -12.15 -3.53 -9.22
CA VAL A 223 -12.87 -4.35 -10.21
C VAL A 223 -12.22 -5.72 -10.37
N ASN A 224 -10.88 -5.78 -10.43
CA ASN A 224 -10.15 -7.05 -10.49
C ASN A 224 -10.41 -7.91 -9.24
N TRP A 225 -10.47 -7.30 -8.06
CA TRP A 225 -10.82 -8.00 -6.83
C TRP A 225 -12.26 -8.52 -6.82
N SER A 226 -13.18 -7.71 -7.35
CA SER A 226 -14.59 -8.06 -7.41
C SER A 226 -14.89 -9.18 -8.39
N LEU A 227 -14.29 -9.16 -9.58
CA LEU A 227 -14.63 -10.05 -10.69
C LEU A 227 -13.60 -11.16 -10.95
N GLY A 228 -12.38 -11.04 -10.41
CA GLY A 228 -11.30 -12.01 -10.59
C GLY A 228 -10.60 -11.91 -11.95
N CYS A 229 -10.93 -10.88 -12.72
CA CYS A 229 -10.28 -10.52 -13.97
C CYS A 229 -10.19 -8.99 -14.08
N PRO A 230 -9.13 -8.45 -14.70
CA PRO A 230 -9.00 -7.02 -14.89
C PRO A 230 -10.08 -6.49 -15.86
N PRO A 231 -10.54 -5.23 -15.70
CA PRO A 231 -11.40 -4.58 -16.68
C PRO A 231 -10.68 -4.45 -18.03
N ALA A 232 -11.45 -4.28 -19.11
CA ALA A 232 -10.90 -3.76 -20.36
C ALA A 232 -10.58 -2.27 -20.18
N ILE A 233 -9.44 -1.81 -20.68
CA ILE A 233 -8.97 -0.43 -20.49
C ILE A 233 -8.90 0.28 -21.84
N ILE A 234 -9.49 1.47 -21.92
CA ILE A 234 -9.54 2.28 -23.14
C ILE A 234 -9.02 3.69 -22.84
N ALA A 235 -8.06 4.16 -23.64
CA ALA A 235 -7.50 5.50 -23.58
C ALA A 235 -8.35 6.52 -24.36
N GLY A 236 -8.71 7.61 -23.68
CA GLY A 236 -9.30 8.81 -24.25
C GLY A 236 -10.63 8.63 -25.00
N THR A 237 -11.00 9.68 -25.73
CA THR A 237 -12.17 9.68 -26.63
C THR A 237 -11.94 8.90 -27.94
N THR A 238 -10.67 8.65 -28.29
CA THR A 238 -10.26 7.96 -29.53
C THR A 238 -10.54 6.46 -29.52
N GLY A 239 -10.78 5.86 -28.35
CA GLY A 239 -11.15 4.45 -28.23
C GLY A 239 -9.96 3.48 -28.30
N THR A 240 -8.72 3.97 -28.13
CA THR A 240 -7.52 3.13 -28.21
C THR A 240 -7.49 2.16 -27.04
N SER A 241 -7.43 0.84 -27.28
CA SER A 241 -7.34 -0.13 -26.19
C SER A 241 -5.94 -0.14 -25.58
N VAL A 242 -5.89 0.03 -24.25
CA VAL A 242 -4.67 -0.10 -23.42
C VAL A 242 -4.54 -1.53 -22.93
N LEU A 243 -5.66 -2.14 -22.57
CA LEU A 243 -5.74 -3.53 -22.14
C LEU A 243 -7.02 -4.14 -22.68
N GLU A 244 -6.89 -5.14 -23.54
CA GLU A 244 -8.00 -5.95 -23.99
C GLU A 244 -8.25 -7.08 -22.99
N SER A 245 -9.46 -7.09 -22.42
CA SER A 245 -9.91 -8.12 -21.48
C SER A 245 -11.22 -8.70 -22.02
N PRO A 246 -11.19 -9.62 -22.99
CA PRO A 246 -12.39 -10.11 -23.68
C PRO A 246 -13.38 -10.82 -22.75
N GLU A 247 -12.89 -11.37 -21.65
CA GLU A 247 -13.71 -12.01 -20.61
C GLU A 247 -14.38 -11.00 -19.66
N SER A 248 -13.94 -9.74 -19.68
CA SER A 248 -14.41 -8.72 -18.74
C SER A 248 -15.66 -8.00 -19.25
N ARG A 249 -16.68 -7.97 -18.39
CA ARG A 249 -17.92 -7.20 -18.63
C ARG A 249 -17.82 -5.75 -18.14
N VAL A 250 -16.66 -5.35 -17.63
CA VAL A 250 -16.37 -3.99 -17.16
C VAL A 250 -15.33 -3.34 -18.06
N THR A 251 -15.61 -2.11 -18.47
CA THR A 251 -14.67 -1.30 -19.25
C THR A 251 -14.35 -0.03 -18.49
N VAL A 252 -13.07 0.25 -18.27
CA VAL A 252 -12.58 1.50 -17.70
C VAL A 252 -12.13 2.39 -18.87
N GLN A 253 -12.76 3.55 -19.01
CA GLN A 253 -12.45 4.53 -20.04
C GLN A 253 -11.76 5.74 -19.40
N PHE A 254 -10.57 6.09 -19.89
CA PHE A 254 -9.87 7.28 -19.46
C PHE A 254 -10.50 8.54 -20.03
N SER A 255 -10.77 9.50 -19.15
CA SER A 255 -11.10 10.84 -19.58
C SER A 255 -9.85 11.61 -19.97
N ASP A 256 -9.97 12.43 -21.02
CA ASP A 256 -8.96 13.41 -21.41
C ASP A 256 -9.15 14.75 -20.66
N ALA A 257 -10.23 14.93 -19.88
CA ALA A 257 -10.53 16.18 -19.18
C ALA A 257 -10.08 16.15 -17.71
N GLU A 258 -9.33 17.18 -17.29
CA GLU A 258 -8.78 17.34 -15.94
C GLU A 258 -9.83 17.30 -14.82
N ASP A 259 -11.06 17.76 -15.09
CA ASP A 259 -12.15 17.87 -14.10
C ASP A 259 -13.19 16.73 -14.20
N GLU A 260 -12.93 15.65 -14.93
CA GLU A 260 -13.98 14.65 -15.17
C GLU A 260 -14.21 13.74 -13.96
N LYS A 261 -15.33 14.02 -13.28
CA LYS A 261 -15.99 13.21 -12.28
C LYS A 261 -16.05 11.73 -12.68
N VAL A 262 -15.91 10.83 -11.70
CA VAL A 262 -16.14 9.40 -11.93
C VAL A 262 -17.58 9.21 -12.38
N SER A 263 -17.78 8.63 -13.56
CA SER A 263 -19.11 8.30 -14.08
C SER A 263 -19.23 6.81 -14.37
N ILE A 264 -20.33 6.22 -13.94
CA ILE A 264 -20.59 4.79 -14.08
C ILE A 264 -21.84 4.64 -14.92
N VAL A 265 -21.72 3.96 -16.07
CA VAL A 265 -22.82 3.70 -17.00
C VAL A 265 -23.07 2.21 -17.07
N THR A 266 -24.30 1.81 -16.78
CA THR A 266 -24.74 0.42 -16.88
C THR A 266 -25.57 0.20 -18.13
N TYR A 267 -25.26 -0.87 -18.87
CA TYR A 267 -25.99 -1.28 -20.06
C TYR A 267 -26.86 -2.48 -19.73
N SER A 268 -28.14 -2.40 -20.11
CA SER A 268 -29.08 -3.50 -19.91
C SER A 268 -29.49 -4.17 -21.22
N SER A 269 -29.83 -5.46 -21.17
CA SER A 269 -30.23 -6.24 -22.35
C SER A 269 -31.57 -5.82 -22.96
N ILE A 270 -32.42 -5.13 -22.19
CA ILE A 270 -33.82 -4.83 -22.56
C ILE A 270 -34.08 -3.31 -22.66
N ARG A 271 -33.24 -2.46 -22.09
CA ARG A 271 -33.33 -0.99 -22.17
C ARG A 271 -31.96 -0.37 -22.47
N GLY A 272 -31.95 0.75 -23.19
CA GLY A 272 -30.75 1.57 -23.42
C GLY A 272 -30.03 1.97 -22.11
N PRO A 273 -28.87 2.63 -22.22
CA PRO A 273 -28.00 2.92 -21.07
C PRO A 273 -28.79 3.58 -19.95
N SER A 274 -28.72 3.02 -18.74
CA SER A 274 -29.40 3.51 -17.57
C SER A 274 -28.37 4.04 -16.57
N GLU A 275 -28.58 5.31 -16.22
CA GLU A 275 -27.81 6.16 -15.30
C GLU A 275 -26.44 6.68 -15.75
N LEU A 276 -26.35 8.01 -15.65
CA LEU A 276 -25.17 8.86 -15.69
C LEU A 276 -25.17 9.56 -14.33
N VAL A 277 -24.33 9.11 -13.41
CA VAL A 277 -24.10 9.81 -12.14
C VAL A 277 -22.64 10.23 -12.13
N ALA A 278 -22.41 11.52 -11.95
CA ALA A 278 -21.10 12.14 -11.98
C ALA A 278 -20.78 12.63 -10.56
N SER A 279 -19.76 12.05 -9.93
CA SER A 279 -19.39 12.37 -8.57
C SER A 279 -18.02 13.04 -8.45
N GLU A 280 -17.92 14.02 -7.54
CA GLU A 280 -16.69 14.75 -7.24
C GLU A 280 -15.98 14.15 -6.03
N GLY A 281 -14.71 13.80 -6.22
CA GLY A 281 -13.78 13.76 -5.11
C GLY A 281 -12.44 13.18 -5.48
N GLU A 282 -11.42 13.87 -4.98
CA GLU A 282 -10.02 13.54 -5.11
C GLU A 282 -9.44 13.40 -3.71
N MET A 283 -9.27 12.16 -3.25
CA MET A 283 -8.48 11.89 -2.04
C MET A 283 -7.38 10.90 -2.37
N ALA A 284 -6.13 11.28 -2.08
CA ALA A 284 -4.98 10.40 -2.26
C ALA A 284 -5.16 9.09 -1.47
N ALA A 285 -4.86 7.96 -2.11
CA ALA A 285 -4.93 6.65 -1.49
C ALA A 285 -3.78 6.47 -0.51
N ILE A 286 -4.07 5.94 0.67
CA ILE A 286 -3.06 5.67 1.71
C ILE A 286 -3.18 4.23 2.14
N GLY A 287 -2.14 3.43 1.96
CA GLY A 287 -2.10 2.12 2.55
C GLY A 287 -0.70 1.70 2.90
N MET A 288 -0.58 0.65 3.73
CA MET A 288 0.70 -0.01 3.87
C MET A 288 0.97 -0.78 2.57
N ILE A 289 1.96 -0.29 1.83
CA ILE A 289 2.51 -0.96 0.66
C ILE A 289 3.62 -1.89 1.10
N SER A 290 3.81 -2.99 0.36
CA SER A 290 4.99 -3.81 0.53
C SER A 290 6.24 -2.99 0.23
N LEU A 291 7.35 -3.39 0.84
CA LEU A 291 8.64 -2.78 0.59
C LEU A 291 9.05 -2.91 -0.89
N GLU A 292 8.63 -3.97 -1.57
CA GLU A 292 8.87 -4.19 -2.99
C GLU A 292 8.15 -3.12 -3.82
N SER A 293 6.84 -2.96 -3.64
CA SER A 293 6.04 -1.94 -4.35
C SER A 293 6.54 -0.52 -4.05
N TYR A 294 6.92 -0.23 -2.80
CA TYR A 294 7.49 1.07 -2.45
C TYR A 294 8.78 1.36 -3.20
N GLY A 295 9.70 0.39 -3.28
CA GLY A 295 10.93 0.62 -4.01
C GLY A 295 10.71 0.71 -5.51
N GLN A 296 9.76 -0.04 -6.09
CA GLN A 296 9.37 0.15 -7.50
C GLN A 296 8.85 1.57 -7.75
N LEU A 297 8.01 2.10 -6.86
CA LEU A 297 7.54 3.49 -6.93
C LEU A 297 8.69 4.49 -6.83
N LEU A 298 9.65 4.29 -5.91
CA LEU A 298 10.83 5.16 -5.80
C LEU A 298 11.71 5.12 -7.06
N LEU A 299 11.93 3.94 -7.63
CA LEU A 299 12.69 3.77 -8.87
C LEU A 299 12.00 4.47 -10.04
N ASP A 300 10.67 4.46 -10.08
CA ASP A 300 9.87 5.18 -11.07
C ASP A 300 9.95 6.70 -10.89
N VAL A 301 9.76 7.20 -9.67
CA VAL A 301 9.83 8.64 -9.33
C VAL A 301 11.20 9.24 -9.65
N TRP A 302 12.28 8.48 -9.47
CA TRP A 302 13.62 8.92 -9.80
C TRP A 302 14.06 8.60 -11.23
N ASP A 303 13.16 8.03 -12.05
CA ASP A 303 13.44 7.61 -13.42
C ASP A 303 14.68 6.69 -13.48
N ILE A 304 14.85 5.84 -12.47
CA ILE A 304 15.94 4.86 -12.35
C ILE A 304 15.53 3.53 -12.99
N ASP A 305 14.24 3.31 -13.25
CA ASP A 305 13.75 2.04 -13.81
C ASP A 305 14.15 1.78 -15.27
N SER A 306 14.82 2.72 -15.95
CA SER A 306 15.45 2.42 -17.23
C SER A 306 16.60 1.42 -17.06
N ASP A 307 16.72 0.43 -17.96
CA ASP A 307 17.71 -0.66 -17.86
C ASP A 307 19.14 -0.20 -17.54
N MET A 308 19.55 0.95 -18.09
CA MET A 308 20.89 1.50 -17.92
C MET A 308 21.07 2.18 -16.56
N LYS A 309 20.11 3.00 -16.12
CA LYS A 309 20.17 3.68 -14.82
C LYS A 309 19.96 2.69 -13.68
N ASN A 310 19.12 1.68 -13.87
CA ASN A 310 18.88 0.60 -12.92
C ASN A 310 20.18 -0.18 -12.69
N LYS A 311 20.87 -0.60 -13.76
CA LYS A 311 22.19 -1.27 -13.66
C LYS A 311 23.25 -0.41 -12.98
N ALA A 312 23.33 0.88 -13.34
CA ALA A 312 24.24 1.82 -12.69
C ALA A 312 23.94 1.95 -11.18
N PHE A 313 22.67 2.03 -10.80
CA PHE A 313 22.23 2.12 -9.41
C PHE A 313 22.51 0.82 -8.63
N GLN A 314 22.27 -0.34 -9.24
CA GLN A 314 22.58 -1.65 -8.68
C GLN A 314 24.08 -1.84 -8.41
N GLU A 315 24.95 -1.33 -9.29
CA GLU A 315 26.41 -1.32 -9.08
C GLU A 315 26.86 -0.30 -8.03
N ALA A 316 26.21 0.86 -7.98
CA ALA A 316 26.58 1.96 -7.08
C ALA A 316 26.21 1.71 -5.60
N ILE A 317 25.06 1.08 -5.32
CA ILE A 317 24.59 0.86 -3.94
C ILE A 317 25.57 0.06 -3.09
N PRO A 318 26.05 -1.13 -3.51
CA PRO A 318 27.02 -1.91 -2.74
C PRO A 318 28.28 -1.09 -2.42
N TYR A 319 28.76 -0.32 -3.39
CA TYR A 319 29.92 0.55 -3.24
C TYR A 319 29.70 1.66 -2.21
N ALA A 320 28.57 2.39 -2.31
CA ALA A 320 28.23 3.46 -1.39
C ALA A 320 28.07 2.94 0.05
N LEU A 321 27.48 1.75 0.22
CA LEU A 321 27.36 1.09 1.51
C LEU A 321 28.73 0.72 2.09
N CYS A 322 29.64 0.15 1.29
CA CYS A 322 31.01 -0.13 1.73
C CYS A 322 31.74 1.14 2.19
N LYS A 323 31.63 2.25 1.46
CA LYS A 323 32.19 3.55 1.86
C LYS A 323 31.64 4.06 3.18
N ILE A 324 30.31 3.95 3.40
CA ILE A 324 29.68 4.37 4.65
C ILE A 324 30.15 3.50 5.81
N ILE A 325 30.22 2.18 5.62
CA ILE A 325 30.74 1.25 6.62
C ILE A 325 32.19 1.61 6.96
N ASP A 326 33.02 1.84 5.94
CA ASP A 326 34.41 2.25 6.12
C ASP A 326 34.53 3.56 6.90
N LEU A 327 33.71 4.58 6.60
CA LEU A 327 33.69 5.84 7.33
C LEU A 327 33.23 5.70 8.79
N ILE A 328 32.31 4.78 9.07
CA ILE A 328 31.83 4.50 10.43
C ILE A 328 32.87 3.70 11.22
N CYS A 329 33.49 2.69 10.60
CA CYS A 329 34.46 1.79 11.23
C CYS A 329 35.87 2.40 11.35
N ARG A 330 36.27 3.29 10.43
CA ARG A 330 37.58 3.97 10.43
C ARG A 330 37.61 5.28 11.22
N LYS A 331 36.54 5.68 11.91
CA LYS A 331 36.69 6.72 12.94
C LYS A 331 37.19 6.05 14.23
N PRO A 332 38.49 6.11 14.54
CA PRO A 332 38.91 5.81 15.90
C PRO A 332 38.17 6.80 16.81
N ILE A 333 37.46 6.29 17.81
CA ILE A 333 37.24 7.07 19.03
C ILE A 333 38.66 7.45 19.45
N PRO A 334 39.03 8.74 19.49
CA PRO A 334 40.38 9.13 19.92
C PRO A 334 40.63 8.45 21.25
N ASP A 335 41.78 7.81 21.38
CA ASP A 335 42.23 7.12 22.59
C ASP A 335 42.21 8.12 23.75
N LEU A 336 41.06 8.20 24.42
CA LEU A 336 40.82 9.07 25.55
C LEU A 336 41.20 8.22 26.75
N SER A 337 42.44 8.40 27.20
CA SER A 337 42.89 7.91 28.49
C SER A 337 41.80 8.16 29.54
N HIS A 338 41.56 7.18 30.43
CA HIS A 338 40.50 7.23 31.44
C HIS A 338 40.48 8.54 32.27
N THR A 339 41.62 9.22 32.37
CA THR A 339 41.77 10.54 33.02
C THR A 339 41.15 11.69 32.22
N THR A 340 41.24 11.70 30.89
CA THR A 340 40.63 12.77 30.06
C THR A 340 39.10 12.64 29.94
N LEU A 341 38.53 11.44 30.12
CA LEU A 341 37.08 11.24 30.14
C LEU A 341 36.43 11.82 31.39
N LEU A 342 37.06 11.69 32.56
CA LEU A 342 36.54 12.26 33.81
C LEU A 342 36.64 13.78 33.80
N GLU A 343 37.75 14.35 33.33
CA GLU A 343 37.93 15.80 33.22
C GLU A 343 36.98 16.43 32.19
N LYS A 344 36.82 15.82 31.01
CA LYS A 344 35.84 16.28 30.01
C LYS A 344 34.40 16.07 30.48
N HIS A 345 34.10 15.05 31.27
CA HIS A 345 32.76 14.83 31.81
C HIS A 345 32.42 15.83 32.94
N SER A 346 33.39 16.31 33.72
CA SER A 346 33.20 17.44 34.64
C SER A 346 33.01 18.76 33.90
N GLN A 347 33.80 19.03 32.87
CA GLN A 347 33.70 20.26 32.08
C GLN A 347 32.40 20.31 31.27
N TRP A 348 31.98 19.17 30.71
CA TRP A 348 30.68 19.02 30.03
C TRP A 348 29.48 19.15 30.99
N LYS A 349 29.62 18.72 32.26
CA LYS A 349 28.61 18.94 33.31
C LYS A 349 28.51 20.39 33.78
N GLU A 350 29.58 21.18 33.63
CA GLU A 350 29.55 22.62 33.90
C GLU A 350 28.93 23.39 32.73
N ASP A 351 29.27 23.02 31.49
CA ASP A 351 28.64 23.56 30.28
C ASP A 351 27.12 23.28 30.24
N LEU A 352 26.69 22.11 30.70
CA LEU A 352 25.28 21.73 30.83
C LEU A 352 24.53 22.47 31.96
N ARG A 353 25.23 23.06 32.94
CA ARG A 353 24.60 23.87 33.99
C ARG A 353 24.40 25.34 33.58
N GLY A 354 25.05 25.78 32.50
CA GLY A 354 24.93 27.16 31.98
C GLY A 354 23.96 27.35 30.82
N GLY A 355 23.43 26.29 30.19
CA GLY A 355 22.60 26.38 28.99
C GLY A 355 21.17 25.86 29.19
N GLN A 356 20.20 26.78 29.18
CA GLN A 356 18.77 26.47 29.12
C GLN A 356 18.41 25.60 27.89
N GLU A 357 17.55 24.62 28.16
CA GLU A 357 16.50 24.06 27.31
C GLU A 357 16.80 23.84 25.82
N SER A 358 16.95 22.57 25.42
CA SER A 358 16.04 21.87 24.50
C SER A 358 16.67 20.61 23.90
N GLY A 359 15.91 19.52 23.88
CA GLY A 359 16.23 18.31 23.14
C GLY A 359 16.70 17.13 23.99
N LYS A 360 15.74 16.35 24.50
CA LYS A 360 15.98 14.98 24.97
C LYS A 360 16.56 14.16 23.80
N ARG A 361 17.89 14.06 23.70
CA ARG A 361 18.58 13.09 22.83
C ARG A 361 18.85 11.82 23.63
N MET A 362 18.50 10.68 23.05
CA MET A 362 18.84 9.35 23.57
C MET A 362 20.35 9.26 23.79
N LEU A 363 20.75 9.17 25.06
CA LEU A 363 22.09 8.76 25.45
C LEU A 363 22.20 7.26 25.15
N PHE A 364 22.90 6.91 24.06
CA PHE A 364 23.45 5.58 23.92
C PHE A 364 24.61 5.49 24.90
N ASN A 365 24.42 4.78 26.01
CA ASN A 365 25.52 4.41 26.90
C ASN A 365 26.42 3.42 26.15
N PHE A 366 27.52 3.90 25.58
CA PHE A 366 28.55 3.06 25.00
C PHE A 366 29.56 2.72 26.10
N GLU A 367 29.70 1.43 26.43
CA GLU A 367 30.82 0.98 27.26
C GLU A 367 32.11 0.92 26.41
N PRO A 368 33.23 1.48 26.91
CA PRO A 368 34.52 1.38 26.24
C PRO A 368 34.92 -0.10 26.05
N GLY A 369 35.25 -0.48 24.81
CA GLY A 369 35.70 -1.85 24.49
C GLY A 369 34.63 -2.80 23.96
N GLN A 370 33.34 -2.43 23.99
CA GLN A 370 32.35 -3.12 23.18
C GLN A 370 32.36 -2.55 21.75
N MET A 371 32.90 -3.32 20.79
CA MET A 371 32.49 -3.17 19.39
C MET A 371 30.99 -3.50 19.32
N VAL A 372 30.14 -2.50 19.50
CA VAL A 372 28.74 -2.61 19.07
C VAL A 372 28.84 -2.74 17.57
N SER A 373 28.70 -3.97 17.07
CA SER A 373 28.56 -4.23 15.65
C SER A 373 27.56 -3.21 15.08
N PRO A 374 27.97 -2.29 14.18
CA PRO A 374 27.03 -1.36 13.54
C PRO A 374 25.98 -2.11 12.68
N PHE A 375 26.09 -3.45 12.63
CA PHE A 375 25.48 -4.33 11.67
C PHE A 375 24.22 -5.04 12.15
N ARG A 376 23.54 -4.59 13.21
CA ARG A 376 22.15 -5.04 13.43
C ARG A 376 21.23 -4.69 12.24
N GLY A 377 21.62 -3.71 11.40
CA GLY A 377 20.89 -3.31 10.20
C GLY A 377 21.34 -3.95 8.86
N LEU A 378 22.50 -4.60 8.77
CA LEU A 378 23.00 -5.13 7.48
C LEU A 378 22.12 -6.25 6.94
N GLY A 379 21.56 -7.09 7.80
CA GLY A 379 20.59 -8.12 7.40
C GLY A 379 19.33 -7.49 6.78
N ALA A 380 18.84 -6.39 7.36
CA ALA A 380 17.72 -5.64 6.80
C ALA A 380 18.09 -5.01 5.45
N ILE A 381 19.27 -4.39 5.33
CA ILE A 381 19.75 -3.80 4.07
C ILE A 381 19.90 -4.86 2.96
N ARG A 382 20.51 -6.02 3.26
CA ARG A 382 20.60 -7.15 2.33
C ARG A 382 19.22 -7.64 1.90
N THR A 383 18.27 -7.70 2.84
CA THR A 383 16.89 -8.11 2.56
C THR A 383 16.19 -7.09 1.66
N ILE A 384 16.31 -5.80 1.96
CA ILE A 384 15.76 -4.71 1.14
C ILE A 384 16.36 -4.77 -0.27
N TYR A 385 17.69 -4.82 -0.40
CA TYR A 385 18.35 -4.89 -1.70
C TYR A 385 17.88 -6.09 -2.52
N ARG A 386 17.77 -7.27 -1.89
CA ARG A 386 17.25 -8.48 -2.55
C ARG A 386 15.81 -8.32 -3.02
N LEU A 387 14.95 -7.72 -2.20
CA LEU A 387 13.55 -7.50 -2.56
C LEU A 387 13.41 -6.52 -3.73
N LEU A 388 14.24 -5.47 -3.78
CA LEU A 388 14.15 -4.44 -4.81
C LEU A 388 14.78 -4.84 -6.14
N PHE A 389 15.93 -5.51 -6.11
CA PHE A 389 16.73 -5.78 -7.31
C PHE A 389 16.77 -7.27 -7.69
N LYS A 390 16.13 -8.14 -6.91
CA LYS A 390 16.15 -9.61 -7.09
C LYS A 390 17.58 -10.19 -7.15
N GLY A 391 18.55 -9.50 -6.55
CA GLY A 391 19.97 -9.85 -6.52
C GLY A 391 20.53 -10.00 -5.10
N GLU A 392 21.74 -10.52 -4.97
CA GLU A 392 22.42 -10.61 -3.69
C GLU A 392 23.39 -9.44 -3.48
N LEU A 393 23.26 -8.77 -2.33
CA LEU A 393 24.16 -7.70 -1.94
C LEU A 393 25.49 -8.30 -1.43
N CYS A 394 26.49 -8.39 -2.32
CA CYS A 394 27.85 -8.78 -1.97
C CYS A 394 28.69 -7.55 -1.63
N LEU A 395 29.15 -7.46 -0.38
CA LEU A 395 30.01 -6.36 0.09
C LEU A 395 31.50 -6.77 0.12
N ASP A 396 31.78 -8.07 0.13
CA ASP A 396 33.11 -8.62 0.44
C ASP A 396 34.11 -8.51 -0.74
N SER A 397 33.63 -8.09 -1.92
CA SER A 397 34.40 -8.04 -3.17
C SER A 397 34.71 -6.62 -3.66
N ILE A 398 34.30 -5.59 -2.92
CA ILE A 398 34.34 -4.21 -3.41
C ILE A 398 35.58 -3.50 -2.89
N ASN A 399 36.46 -3.10 -3.82
CA ASN A 399 37.59 -2.25 -3.49
C ASN A 399 37.11 -0.82 -3.18
N VAL A 400 37.17 -0.44 -1.91
CA VAL A 400 36.71 0.87 -1.41
C VAL A 400 37.62 2.01 -1.90
N GLU A 401 38.79 1.73 -2.47
CA GLU A 401 39.71 2.77 -2.99
C GLU A 401 39.40 3.17 -4.43
N THR A 402 38.73 2.31 -5.19
CA THR A 402 38.30 2.55 -6.58
C THR A 402 37.25 3.66 -6.62
N ASP A 403 37.28 4.63 -7.53
CA ASP A 403 36.24 5.68 -7.59
C ASP A 403 34.88 5.10 -8.06
N ILE A 404 33.77 5.55 -7.46
CA ILE A 404 32.41 5.12 -7.84
C ILE A 404 32.11 5.40 -9.31
N PHE A 405 32.68 6.47 -9.86
CA PHE A 405 32.52 6.86 -11.27
C PHE A 405 33.31 5.97 -12.24
N SER A 406 34.23 5.15 -11.73
CA SER A 406 34.96 4.17 -12.54
C SER A 406 34.23 2.82 -12.68
N LEU A 407 33.07 2.66 -12.03
CA LEU A 407 32.22 1.48 -12.21
C LEU A 407 31.63 1.46 -13.62
N PRO A 408 31.63 0.32 -14.35
CA PRO A 408 31.27 0.27 -15.77
C PRO A 408 29.89 0.84 -16.10
N SER A 409 28.85 0.45 -15.35
CA SER A 409 27.50 0.92 -15.62
C SER A 409 27.30 2.37 -15.17
N VAL A 410 28.01 2.82 -14.13
CA VAL A 410 27.98 4.22 -13.67
C VAL A 410 28.67 5.13 -14.68
N ALA A 411 29.85 4.76 -15.17
CA ALA A 411 30.59 5.50 -16.19
C ALA A 411 29.76 5.64 -17.48
N LEU A 412 29.10 4.55 -17.90
CA LEU A 412 28.24 4.52 -19.07
C LEU A 412 26.98 5.39 -18.89
N ALA A 413 26.36 5.36 -17.71
CA ALA A 413 25.20 6.21 -17.39
C ALA A 413 25.57 7.70 -17.32
N VAL A 414 26.71 8.04 -16.71
CA VAL A 414 27.23 9.41 -16.68
C VAL A 414 27.57 9.88 -18.09
N GLY A 415 28.25 9.04 -18.89
CA GLY A 415 28.60 9.31 -20.29
C GLY A 415 27.39 9.74 -21.13
N ASN A 416 26.24 9.09 -20.94
CA ASN A 416 25.00 9.37 -21.66
C ASN A 416 24.10 10.43 -21.01
N CYS A 417 24.50 11.01 -19.87
CA CYS A 417 23.73 12.03 -19.15
C CYS A 417 24.21 13.45 -19.49
N HIS A 418 23.28 14.36 -19.79
CA HIS A 418 23.55 15.78 -20.15
C HIS A 418 23.15 16.76 -19.05
N CYS A 419 23.07 16.31 -17.80
CA CYS A 419 22.74 17.21 -16.70
C CYS A 419 23.97 18.00 -16.25
N ARG A 420 23.75 19.21 -15.73
CA ARG A 420 24.80 20.14 -15.28
C ARG A 420 25.78 19.51 -14.28
N ASN A 421 25.35 18.53 -13.48
CA ASN A 421 26.23 17.82 -12.54
C ASN A 421 27.09 16.76 -13.24
N CYS A 422 26.54 16.01 -14.19
CA CYS A 422 27.32 15.06 -14.99
C CYS A 422 28.30 15.78 -15.90
N ASP A 423 27.93 16.92 -16.47
CA ASP A 423 28.83 17.74 -17.28
C ASP A 423 29.99 18.30 -16.46
N ARG A 424 29.75 18.66 -15.19
CA ARG A 424 30.82 19.05 -14.25
C ARG A 424 31.75 17.89 -13.91
N ILE A 425 31.21 16.68 -13.75
CA ILE A 425 32.01 15.48 -13.49
C ILE A 425 32.88 15.16 -14.71
N LYS A 426 32.28 15.14 -15.91
CA LYS A 426 32.98 14.95 -17.20
C LYS A 426 34.05 16.01 -17.45
N ALA A 427 33.80 17.27 -17.07
CA ALA A 427 34.77 18.36 -17.22
C ALA A 427 35.99 18.23 -16.27
N ASN A 428 35.83 17.54 -15.14
CA ASN A 428 36.88 17.32 -14.15
C ASN A 428 37.74 16.07 -14.42
N ASP A 429 37.43 15.26 -15.44
CA ASP A 429 38.14 14.01 -15.79
C ASP A 429 39.61 14.19 -16.26
N HIS A 430 40.10 15.42 -16.42
CA HIS A 430 41.53 15.65 -16.68
C HIS A 430 42.48 15.29 -15.51
N CYS A 431 41.94 14.96 -14.33
CA CYS A 431 42.73 14.44 -13.20
C CYS A 431 42.68 12.90 -13.04
N PHE A 432 41.96 12.16 -13.89
CA PHE A 432 41.65 10.74 -13.70
C PHE A 432 42.27 9.81 -14.76
N LYS A 433 43.54 10.01 -15.13
CA LYS A 433 44.33 8.94 -15.78
C LYS A 433 45.19 8.22 -14.74
N PRO A 434 45.07 6.90 -14.57
CA PRO A 434 46.08 6.14 -13.84
C PRO A 434 47.40 6.32 -14.58
N ARG A 435 48.46 6.73 -13.87
CA ARG A 435 49.82 6.58 -14.37
C ARG A 435 50.05 5.09 -14.61
N LEU A 436 50.02 4.68 -15.87
CA LEU A 436 50.70 3.47 -16.30
C LEU A 436 52.19 3.74 -16.12
N GLU A 437 52.76 3.22 -15.02
CA GLU A 437 54.20 3.08 -14.91
C GLU A 437 54.64 2.08 -15.99
N VAL A 438 55.21 2.63 -17.06
CA VAL A 438 56.00 1.87 -18.02
C VAL A 438 57.34 1.58 -17.34
N GLY A 439 57.45 0.38 -16.78
CA GLY A 439 58.74 -0.18 -16.38
C GLY A 439 59.53 -0.57 -17.62
N SER A 440 60.57 0.20 -17.91
CA SER A 440 61.67 -0.12 -18.82
C SER A 440 62.67 -1.07 -18.19
#